data_AF-A0A023EM27-F1
#
_entry.id   AF-A0A023EM27-F1
#
_cell.length_a   1.000
_cell.length_b   1.000
_cell.length_c   1.000
_cell.angle_alpha   90.00
_cell.angle_beta   90.00
_cell.angle_gamma   90.00
#
_symmetry.space_group_name_H-M   'P 1'
#
loop_
_entity.id
_entity.type
_entity.pdbx_description
1 polymer ?
#
loop_
_entity_poly.entity_id
_entity_poly.type
_entity_poly.pdbx_seq_one_letter_code
_entity_poly.pdbx_strand_id
1 'polypeptide(L)'
;MSANLFSRLDPFDCQKGDFDYYLEQFDHFLDLNSVEDEGKKVPLFISSIGQDAYKILKETCAPADPKEKSFEELKRLLLEYFARREFYRRNQRPGEYTGAYVNELKRLSLKCNFGAFVHDALRDRIACGKLPDDKTSATPAAAPSTSKGQTQPKPSVPQVVQEVAEKKTKAKKTVAVESSSAVVSPGEVQQKQPKGPKPQKGPAGQQKQHKCKICGHEHKEAECPHKDASCFMCRKKGHIASVCKEKAKAQQQQQQPVQVHVHVQQNTGVKN
;
A
#
# COMPACT_ATOMS: atom_id res chain seq x y z
N MET A 1 3.05 -49.73 30.94
CA MET A 1 2.21 -48.95 30.01
C MET A 1 2.37 -47.48 30.35
N SER A 2 2.27 -46.62 29.34
CA SER A 2 2.03 -45.17 29.45
C SER A 2 3.26 -44.26 29.45
N ALA A 3 3.96 -44.24 28.32
CA ALA A 3 4.39 -42.95 27.77
C ALA A 3 3.29 -42.53 26.79
N ASN A 4 2.30 -41.76 27.26
CA ASN A 4 1.45 -41.00 26.34
C ASN A 4 2.38 -39.98 25.68
N LEU A 5 2.84 -40.31 24.48
CA LEU A 5 3.54 -39.41 23.60
C LEU A 5 2.49 -38.37 23.16
N PHE A 6 2.16 -37.43 24.05
CA PHE A 6 1.42 -36.24 23.68
C PHE A 6 2.18 -35.63 22.50
N SER A 7 1.59 -35.69 21.32
CA SER A 7 2.10 -35.05 20.11
C SER A 7 2.27 -33.58 20.47
N ARG A 8 3.50 -33.15 20.75
CA ARG A 8 3.78 -31.76 21.08
C ARG A 8 3.49 -30.94 19.82
N LEU A 9 2.41 -30.17 19.83
CA LEU A 9 2.15 -29.21 18.77
C LEU A 9 3.08 -28.02 18.97
N ASP A 10 3.94 -27.76 17.99
CA ASP A 10 4.85 -26.63 18.05
C ASP A 10 4.07 -25.31 17.88
N PRO A 11 4.45 -24.23 18.59
CA PRO A 11 3.81 -22.94 18.45
C PRO A 11 3.87 -22.41 17.01
N PHE A 12 2.84 -21.67 16.58
CA PHE A 12 2.78 -21.12 15.24
C PHE A 12 3.83 -20.03 15.00
N ASP A 13 4.67 -20.21 13.97
CA ASP A 13 5.60 -19.18 13.51
C ASP A 13 4.86 -18.11 12.68
N CYS A 14 4.60 -16.96 13.30
CA CYS A 14 3.90 -15.85 12.67
C CYS A 14 4.65 -15.20 11.48
N GLN A 15 5.95 -15.47 11.29
CA GLN A 15 6.74 -14.87 10.22
C GLN A 15 6.79 -15.75 8.97
N LYS A 16 6.92 -17.06 9.15
CA LYS A 16 7.17 -18.00 8.05
C LYS A 16 6.11 -19.10 7.92
N GLY A 17 5.29 -19.32 8.94
CA GLY A 17 4.31 -20.39 8.96
C GLY A 17 3.11 -20.13 8.03
N ASP A 18 2.62 -21.20 7.42
CA ASP A 18 1.29 -21.24 6.81
C ASP A 18 0.27 -21.60 7.89
N PHE A 19 -0.68 -20.70 8.11
CA PHE A 19 -1.66 -20.87 9.17
C PHE A 19 -2.70 -21.95 8.83
N ASP A 20 -3.01 -22.17 7.55
CA ASP A 20 -3.90 -23.26 7.11
C ASP A 20 -3.28 -24.61 7.55
N TYR A 21 -1.98 -24.81 7.28
CA TYR A 21 -1.25 -26.02 7.68
C TYR A 21 -1.13 -26.18 9.21
N TYR A 22 -1.04 -25.08 9.95
CA TYR A 22 -1.04 -25.13 11.41
C TYR A 22 -2.41 -25.59 11.95
N LEU A 23 -3.51 -25.11 11.38
CA LEU A 23 -4.85 -25.54 11.78
C LEU A 23 -5.08 -27.03 11.52
N GLU A 24 -4.61 -27.56 10.38
CA GLU A 24 -4.67 -29.00 10.09
C GLU A 24 -3.92 -29.82 11.15
N GLN A 25 -2.71 -29.39 11.54
CA GLN A 25 -1.96 -30.03 12.62
C GLN A 25 -2.66 -29.91 13.97
N PHE A 26 -3.32 -28.78 14.23
CA PHE A 26 -4.09 -28.60 15.46
C PHE A 26 -5.32 -29.52 15.49
N ASP A 27 -6.02 -29.69 14.37
CA ASP A 27 -7.17 -30.60 14.29
C ASP A 27 -6.73 -32.06 14.51
N HIS A 28 -5.62 -32.49 13.91
CA HIS A 28 -5.01 -33.80 14.24
C HIS A 28 -4.60 -33.93 15.70
N PHE A 29 -4.10 -32.85 16.30
CA PHE A 29 -3.77 -32.82 17.72
C PHE A 29 -5.03 -32.96 18.60
N LEU A 30 -6.17 -32.38 18.23
CA LEU A 30 -7.44 -32.60 18.92
C LEU A 30 -7.88 -34.07 18.82
N ASP A 31 -7.79 -34.65 17.64
CA ASP A 31 -8.19 -36.05 17.38
C ASP A 31 -7.35 -37.03 18.21
N LEU A 32 -6.02 -36.85 18.22
CA LEU A 32 -5.09 -37.70 18.98
C LEU A 32 -5.31 -37.62 20.50
N ASN A 33 -5.78 -36.47 21.00
CA ASN A 33 -6.09 -36.28 22.42
C ASN A 33 -7.56 -36.57 22.75
N SER A 34 -8.36 -37.05 21.79
CA SER A 34 -9.79 -37.34 21.94
C SER A 34 -10.57 -36.16 22.56
N VAL A 35 -10.27 -34.94 22.13
CA VAL A 35 -10.93 -33.72 22.63
C VAL A 35 -12.23 -33.49 21.88
N GLU A 36 -13.30 -34.15 22.32
CA GLU A 36 -14.65 -33.97 21.78
C GLU A 36 -15.38 -32.77 22.40
N ASP A 37 -14.98 -32.36 23.61
CA ASP A 37 -15.58 -31.26 24.35
C ASP A 37 -15.18 -29.89 23.75
N GLU A 38 -16.15 -29.22 23.14
CA GLU A 38 -16.02 -27.85 22.62
C GLU A 38 -15.47 -26.85 23.66
N GLY A 39 -15.81 -27.05 24.94
CA GLY A 39 -15.33 -26.20 26.03
C GLY A 39 -13.82 -26.25 26.23
N LYS A 40 -13.15 -27.31 25.78
CA LYS A 40 -11.69 -27.50 25.90
C LYS A 40 -10.93 -27.02 24.67
N LYS A 41 -11.57 -26.91 23.50
CA LYS A 41 -10.91 -26.52 22.24
C LYS A 41 -10.34 -25.11 22.31
N VAL A 42 -11.10 -24.14 22.82
CA VAL A 42 -10.66 -22.74 22.92
C VAL A 42 -9.46 -22.57 23.87
N PRO A 43 -9.49 -23.06 25.13
CA PRO A 43 -8.33 -23.02 26.01
C PRO A 43 -7.09 -23.70 25.42
N LEU A 44 -7.28 -24.87 24.80
CA LEU A 44 -6.19 -25.66 24.22
C LEU A 44 -5.56 -24.93 23.03
N PHE A 45 -6.39 -24.37 22.15
CA PHE A 45 -5.95 -23.56 21.02
C PHE A 45 -5.17 -22.32 21.47
N ILE A 46 -5.70 -21.57 22.44
CA ILE A 46 -5.00 -20.39 23.01
C ILE A 46 -3.63 -20.80 23.60
N SER A 47 -3.55 -21.97 24.24
CA SER A 47 -2.29 -22.46 24.81
C SER A 47 -1.27 -22.93 23.76
N SER A 48 -1.73 -23.37 22.57
CA SER A 48 -0.88 -23.99 21.56
C SER A 48 -0.42 -23.03 20.45
N ILE A 49 -1.18 -21.97 20.14
CA ILE A 49 -0.88 -21.07 19.00
C ILE A 49 0.40 -20.24 19.18
N GLY A 50 0.88 -20.10 20.42
CA GLY A 50 2.05 -19.29 20.74
C GLY A 50 1.75 -17.82 21.02
N GLN A 51 2.74 -17.13 21.58
CA GLN A 51 2.57 -15.78 22.14
C GLN A 51 2.24 -14.71 21.09
N ASP A 52 2.93 -14.73 19.94
CA ASP A 52 2.73 -13.76 18.87
C ASP A 52 1.35 -13.88 18.23
N ALA A 53 0.94 -15.12 17.92
CA ALA A 53 -0.38 -15.41 17.37
C ALA A 53 -1.48 -15.04 18.37
N TYR A 54 -1.28 -15.31 19.67
CA TYR A 54 -2.23 -14.92 20.70
C TYR A 54 -2.36 -13.40 20.86
N LYS A 55 -1.26 -12.64 20.72
CA LYS A 55 -1.31 -11.17 20.73
C LYS A 55 -2.16 -10.64 19.57
N ILE A 56 -1.94 -11.16 18.36
CA ILE A 56 -2.75 -10.84 17.17
C ILE A 56 -4.22 -11.20 17.40
N LEU A 57 -4.48 -12.39 17.95
CA LEU A 57 -5.83 -12.83 18.26
C LEU A 57 -6.53 -11.88 19.23
N LYS A 58 -5.84 -11.46 20.29
CA LYS A 58 -6.37 -10.51 21.28
C LYS A 58 -6.68 -9.15 20.66
N GLU A 59 -5.79 -8.63 19.81
CA GLU A 59 -6.01 -7.38 19.07
C GLU A 59 -7.19 -7.48 18.10
N THR A 60 -7.35 -8.63 17.43
CA THR A 60 -8.43 -8.88 16.47
C THR A 60 -9.77 -9.16 17.16
N CYS A 61 -9.75 -9.68 18.39
CA CYS A 61 -10.96 -9.97 19.15
C CYS A 61 -11.58 -8.77 19.85
N ALA A 62 -10.79 -7.71 20.09
CA ALA A 62 -11.22 -6.52 20.82
C ALA A 62 -12.53 -5.92 20.24
N PRO A 63 -13.49 -5.51 21.09
CA PRO A 63 -13.39 -5.37 22.56
C PRO A 63 -13.62 -6.65 23.38
N ALA A 64 -14.03 -7.77 22.76
CA ALA A 64 -14.29 -9.03 23.47
C ALA A 64 -13.01 -9.82 23.76
N ASP A 65 -13.04 -10.69 24.77
CA ASP A 65 -11.90 -11.57 25.07
C ASP A 65 -11.89 -12.80 24.13
N PRO A 66 -10.73 -13.28 23.66
CA PRO A 66 -10.65 -14.53 22.89
C PRO A 66 -11.34 -15.73 23.55
N LYS A 67 -11.43 -15.79 24.88
CA LYS A 67 -12.10 -16.88 25.61
C LYS A 67 -13.63 -16.85 25.48
N GLU A 68 -14.21 -15.72 25.11
CA GLU A 68 -15.66 -15.53 24.99
C GLU A 68 -16.18 -15.92 23.60
N LYS A 69 -15.29 -16.22 22.66
CA LYS A 69 -15.64 -16.62 21.29
C LYS A 69 -15.54 -18.12 21.13
N SER A 70 -16.29 -18.65 20.18
CA SER A 70 -16.19 -20.04 19.75
C SER A 70 -14.87 -20.31 19.04
N PHE A 71 -14.44 -21.57 19.04
CA PHE A 71 -13.22 -22.00 18.37
C PHE A 71 -13.24 -21.66 16.86
N GLU A 72 -14.38 -21.89 16.18
CA GLU A 72 -14.56 -21.58 14.76
C GLU A 72 -14.42 -20.08 14.47
N GLU A 73 -14.89 -19.21 15.37
CA GLU A 73 -14.69 -17.77 15.22
C GLU A 73 -13.23 -17.38 15.37
N LEU A 74 -12.49 -17.99 16.31
CA LEU A 74 -11.05 -17.74 16.48
C LEU A 74 -10.26 -18.20 15.26
N LYS A 75 -10.57 -19.39 14.70
CA LYS A 75 -10.00 -19.88 13.43
C LYS A 75 -10.20 -18.86 12.32
N ARG A 76 -11.45 -18.43 12.11
CA ARG A 76 -11.83 -17.47 11.07
C ARG A 76 -11.08 -16.15 11.22
N LEU A 77 -11.02 -15.59 12.43
CA LEU A 77 -10.37 -14.30 12.66
C LEU A 77 -8.87 -14.34 12.32
N LEU A 78 -8.17 -15.41 12.70
CA LEU A 78 -6.74 -15.56 12.39
C LEU A 78 -6.50 -15.85 10.91
N LEU A 79 -7.30 -16.70 10.29
CA LEU A 79 -7.23 -16.97 8.84
C LEU A 79 -7.41 -15.68 8.04
N GLU A 80 -8.44 -14.90 8.34
CA GLU A 80 -8.69 -13.62 7.69
C GLU A 80 -7.52 -12.64 7.93
N TYR A 81 -7.00 -12.56 9.15
CA TYR A 81 -5.87 -11.69 9.47
C TYR A 81 -4.63 -12.06 8.65
N PHE A 82 -4.25 -13.34 8.62
CA PHE A 82 -3.06 -13.80 7.91
C PHE A 82 -3.21 -13.66 6.40
N ALA A 83 -4.39 -13.93 5.84
CA ALA A 83 -4.69 -13.66 4.44
C ALA A 83 -4.59 -12.17 4.09
N ARG A 84 -5.21 -11.29 4.90
CA ARG A 84 -5.12 -9.82 4.70
C ARG A 84 -3.68 -9.34 4.79
N ARG A 85 -2.89 -9.88 5.73
CA ARG A 85 -1.48 -9.55 5.89
C ARG A 85 -0.66 -9.94 4.67
N GLU A 86 -0.90 -11.12 4.09
CA GLU A 86 -0.25 -11.55 2.85
C GLU A 86 -0.61 -10.62 1.69
N PHE A 87 -1.89 -10.31 1.53
CA PHE A 87 -2.38 -9.35 0.53
C PHE A 87 -1.70 -7.98 0.65
N TYR A 88 -1.64 -7.41 1.85
CA TYR A 88 -1.04 -6.09 2.08
C TYR A 88 0.49 -6.07 2.00
N ARG A 89 1.17 -7.22 2.14
CA ARG A 89 2.62 -7.33 1.92
C ARG A 89 2.99 -7.53 0.45
N ARG A 90 2.03 -7.91 -0.40
CA ARG A 90 2.30 -8.20 -1.82
C ARG A 90 2.56 -6.93 -2.62
N ASN A 91 3.83 -6.68 -2.96
CA ASN A 91 4.27 -5.66 -3.93
C ASN A 91 4.63 -6.32 -5.26
N GLN A 92 4.54 -5.59 -6.36
CA GLN A 92 5.03 -6.04 -7.66
C GLN A 92 6.53 -6.36 -7.56
N ARG A 93 6.94 -7.54 -8.06
CA ARG A 93 8.35 -7.95 -8.05
C ARG A 93 9.10 -7.30 -9.22
N PRO A 94 10.41 -7.06 -9.11
CA PRO A 94 11.21 -6.63 -10.25
C PRO A 94 11.07 -7.61 -11.42
N GLY A 95 10.75 -7.11 -12.62
CA GLY A 95 10.51 -7.92 -13.81
C GLY A 95 9.13 -8.62 -13.86
N GLU A 96 8.26 -8.43 -12.86
CA GLU A 96 6.90 -8.96 -12.90
C GLU A 96 6.01 -8.10 -13.80
N TYR A 97 5.33 -8.73 -14.76
CA TYR A 97 4.35 -8.05 -15.58
C TYR A 97 3.16 -7.56 -14.74
N THR A 98 2.73 -6.32 -14.98
CA THR A 98 1.65 -5.67 -14.22
C THR A 98 0.35 -6.49 -14.18
N GLY A 99 -0.01 -7.16 -15.27
CA GLY A 99 -1.20 -8.03 -15.29
C GLY A 99 -1.07 -9.24 -14.37
N ALA A 100 0.13 -9.84 -14.25
CA ALA A 100 0.39 -10.96 -13.35
C ALA A 100 0.29 -10.52 -11.88
N TYR A 101 0.86 -9.34 -11.55
CA TYR A 101 0.72 -8.75 -10.22
C TYR A 101 -0.74 -8.51 -9.83
N VAL A 102 -1.53 -7.91 -10.71
CA VAL A 102 -2.96 -7.63 -10.46
C VAL A 102 -3.75 -8.94 -10.31
N ASN A 103 -3.46 -9.95 -11.13
CA ASN A 103 -4.14 -11.24 -11.02
C ASN A 103 -3.82 -11.94 -9.68
N GLU A 104 -2.56 -11.86 -9.25
CA GLU A 104 -2.14 -12.42 -7.97
C GLU A 104 -2.79 -11.70 -6.78
N LEU A 105 -2.90 -10.37 -6.83
CA LEU A 105 -3.66 -9.62 -5.81
C LEU A 105 -5.14 -10.04 -5.76
N LYS A 106 -5.77 -10.27 -6.92
CA LYS A 106 -7.14 -10.78 -6.98
C LYS A 106 -7.23 -12.16 -6.32
N ARG A 107 -6.30 -13.06 -6.63
CA ARG A 107 -6.22 -14.40 -6.01
C ARG A 107 -6.13 -14.32 -4.49
N LEU A 108 -5.21 -13.49 -3.97
CA LEU A 108 -5.03 -13.29 -2.52
C LEU A 108 -6.26 -12.68 -1.84
N SER A 109 -6.96 -11.77 -2.53
CA SER A 109 -8.15 -11.11 -1.98
C SER A 109 -9.31 -12.07 -1.67
N LEU A 110 -9.37 -13.24 -2.33
CA LEU A 110 -10.42 -14.24 -2.12
C LEU A 110 -10.43 -14.78 -0.68
N LYS A 111 -9.26 -14.95 -0.06
CA LYS A 111 -9.12 -15.44 1.32
C LYS A 111 -9.27 -14.33 2.37
N CYS A 112 -9.30 -13.07 1.97
CA CYS A 112 -9.24 -11.93 2.89
C CYS A 112 -10.59 -11.53 3.51
N ASN A 113 -11.70 -12.07 2.98
CA ASN A 113 -13.06 -11.70 3.37
C ASN A 113 -13.27 -10.17 3.46
N PHE A 114 -12.94 -9.43 2.39
CA PHE A 114 -13.12 -7.96 2.36
C PHE A 114 -14.58 -7.52 2.21
N GLY A 115 -15.48 -8.44 1.85
CA GLY A 115 -16.88 -8.11 1.54
C GLY A 115 -16.98 -7.05 0.44
N ALA A 116 -17.83 -6.05 0.66
CA ALA A 116 -18.05 -4.95 -0.29
C ALA A 116 -16.79 -4.10 -0.57
N PHE A 117 -15.79 -4.12 0.33
CA PHE A 117 -14.58 -3.30 0.22
C PHE A 117 -13.49 -3.89 -0.70
N VAL A 118 -13.73 -5.06 -1.30
CA VAL A 118 -12.72 -5.76 -2.12
C VAL A 118 -12.16 -4.91 -3.26
N HIS A 119 -13.00 -4.12 -3.94
CA HIS A 119 -12.57 -3.29 -5.07
C HIS A 119 -11.68 -2.13 -4.63
N ASP A 120 -11.99 -1.50 -3.50
CA ASP A 120 -11.20 -0.41 -2.94
C ASP A 120 -9.88 -0.93 -2.38
N ALA A 121 -9.89 -2.06 -1.66
CA ALA A 121 -8.67 -2.72 -1.19
C ALA A 121 -7.73 -3.08 -2.33
N LEU A 122 -8.25 -3.60 -3.44
CA LEU A 122 -7.46 -3.88 -4.66
C LEU A 122 -6.91 -2.61 -5.27
N ARG A 123 -7.72 -1.55 -5.42
CA ARG A 123 -7.27 -0.27 -5.97
C ARG A 123 -6.13 0.32 -5.15
N ASP A 124 -6.30 0.40 -3.84
CA ASP A 124 -5.32 0.97 -2.92
C ASP A 124 -4.03 0.16 -2.92
N ARG A 125 -4.16 -1.18 -2.93
CA ARG A 125 -2.98 -2.06 -2.98
C ARG A 125 -2.23 -1.93 -4.29
N ILE A 126 -2.94 -1.88 -5.42
CA ILE A 126 -2.33 -1.70 -6.74
C ILE A 126 -1.62 -0.34 -6.82
N ALA A 127 -2.24 0.73 -6.31
CA ALA A 127 -1.64 2.07 -6.33
C ALA A 127 -0.35 2.15 -5.50
N CYS A 128 -0.35 1.54 -4.31
CA CYS A 128 0.79 1.60 -3.39
C CYS A 128 1.89 0.57 -3.69
N GLY A 129 1.56 -0.55 -4.34
CA GLY A 129 2.47 -1.69 -4.50
C GLY A 129 3.01 -1.91 -5.92
N LYS A 130 2.62 -1.10 -6.89
CA LYS A 130 3.19 -1.12 -8.26
C LYS A 130 4.60 -0.56 -8.28
N LEU A 131 5.47 -1.19 -9.07
CA LEU A 131 6.76 -0.61 -9.41
C LEU A 131 6.58 0.43 -10.52
N PRO A 132 7.41 1.49 -10.56
CA PRO A 132 7.41 2.40 -11.69
C PRO A 132 7.76 1.64 -12.97
N ASP A 133 7.11 2.00 -14.08
CA ASP A 133 7.41 1.42 -15.39
C ASP A 133 8.85 1.78 -15.77
N ASP A 134 9.75 0.82 -15.61
CA ASP A 134 11.13 0.94 -16.07
C ASP A 134 11.10 0.87 -17.60
N LYS A 135 11.16 2.04 -18.25
CA LYS A 135 11.19 2.17 -19.72
C LYS A 135 12.41 1.50 -20.39
N THR A 136 13.24 0.80 -19.63
CA THR A 136 14.44 0.07 -20.04
C THR A 136 14.23 -1.45 -20.18
N SER A 137 13.06 -1.99 -19.85
CA SER A 137 12.79 -3.44 -20.04
C SER A 137 12.08 -3.77 -21.37
N ALA A 138 12.50 -3.14 -22.47
CA ALA A 138 12.18 -3.62 -23.80
C ALA A 138 13.17 -4.72 -24.20
N THR A 139 12.99 -5.93 -23.70
CA THR A 139 13.43 -7.14 -24.41
C THR A 139 12.72 -8.37 -23.85
N PRO A 140 11.78 -8.99 -24.59
CA PRO A 140 11.43 -10.38 -24.33
C PRO A 140 12.67 -11.22 -24.63
N ALA A 141 13.12 -12.00 -23.65
CA ALA A 141 14.18 -12.98 -23.83
C ALA A 141 13.78 -13.94 -24.96
N ALA A 142 14.46 -13.81 -26.09
CA ALA A 142 14.43 -14.80 -27.15
C ALA A 142 14.96 -16.12 -26.58
N ALA A 143 14.18 -17.19 -26.73
CA ALA A 143 14.62 -18.54 -26.43
C ALA A 143 15.88 -18.88 -27.24
N PRO A 144 16.91 -19.51 -26.65
CA PRO A 144 18.13 -19.85 -27.36
C PRO A 144 17.85 -20.96 -28.38
N SER A 145 18.28 -20.68 -29.61
CA SER A 145 18.31 -21.64 -30.71
C SER A 145 19.36 -22.72 -30.43
N THR A 146 18.94 -23.98 -30.39
CA THR A 146 19.82 -25.15 -30.60
C THR A 146 19.48 -25.79 -31.94
N SER A 147 20.41 -25.64 -32.88
CA SER A 147 20.41 -26.30 -34.18
C SER A 147 21.07 -27.68 -34.09
N LYS A 148 20.44 -28.72 -34.66
CA LYS A 148 20.99 -29.60 -35.73
C LYS A 148 20.16 -30.88 -35.92
N GLY A 149 19.91 -31.22 -37.21
CA GLY A 149 19.40 -32.52 -37.68
C GLY A 149 18.35 -32.36 -38.79
N GLN A 150 18.74 -31.89 -39.98
CA GLN A 150 18.99 -32.68 -41.21
C GLN A 150 17.75 -33.03 -42.06
N THR A 151 17.71 -32.35 -43.23
CA THR A 151 17.46 -32.86 -44.60
C THR A 151 16.05 -33.34 -45.03
N GLN A 152 15.52 -32.63 -46.03
CA GLN A 152 14.33 -32.93 -46.85
C GLN A 152 14.56 -34.16 -47.77
N PRO A 153 13.49 -34.75 -48.35
CA PRO A 153 13.11 -34.34 -49.71
C PRO A 153 11.58 -34.26 -49.97
N LYS A 154 11.23 -33.41 -50.96
CA LYS A 154 9.92 -33.16 -51.57
C LYS A 154 9.53 -34.31 -52.55
N PRO A 155 8.24 -34.57 -52.80
CA PRO A 155 7.62 -34.20 -54.10
C PRO A 155 6.14 -33.76 -53.96
N SER A 156 5.69 -32.65 -54.59
CA SER A 156 4.96 -32.55 -55.88
C SER A 156 3.42 -32.53 -55.76
N VAL A 157 2.83 -31.58 -56.50
CA VAL A 157 1.43 -31.07 -56.57
C VAL A 157 0.51 -32.00 -57.42
N PRO A 158 -0.84 -31.82 -57.55
CA PRO A 158 -1.56 -30.65 -58.13
C PRO A 158 -2.84 -30.23 -57.33
N GLN A 159 -3.16 -28.94 -57.12
CA GLN A 159 -3.79 -27.95 -58.02
C GLN A 159 -5.23 -28.28 -58.46
N VAL A 160 -6.22 -27.52 -57.95
CA VAL A 160 -7.45 -27.14 -58.68
C VAL A 160 -7.69 -25.64 -58.45
N VAL A 161 -7.95 -24.96 -59.56
CA VAL A 161 -8.15 -23.53 -59.79
C VAL A 161 -9.61 -23.26 -60.16
N GLN A 162 -10.14 -22.10 -59.75
CA GLN A 162 -11.12 -21.24 -60.45
C GLN A 162 -11.37 -20.00 -59.55
N GLU A 163 -10.80 -18.82 -59.80
CA GLU A 163 -11.18 -17.75 -60.76
C GLU A 163 -12.62 -17.21 -60.59
N VAL A 164 -13.01 -15.94 -60.73
CA VAL A 164 -12.43 -14.57 -60.89
C VAL A 164 -13.65 -13.62 -60.71
N ALA A 165 -13.48 -12.45 -60.10
CA ALA A 165 -14.22 -11.23 -60.50
C ALA A 165 -13.50 -9.95 -60.04
N GLU A 166 -13.03 -9.18 -61.00
CA GLU A 166 -12.34 -7.89 -60.88
C GLU A 166 -13.29 -6.68 -60.87
N LYS A 167 -12.89 -5.56 -60.26
CA LYS A 167 -12.54 -4.26 -60.90
C LYS A 167 -12.37 -3.15 -59.84
N LYS A 168 -11.17 -2.54 -59.76
CA LYS A 168 -10.78 -1.16 -60.23
C LYS A 168 -11.47 -0.03 -59.42
N THR A 169 -10.86 1.05 -58.92
CA THR A 169 -9.66 1.82 -59.32
C THR A 169 -9.34 2.97 -58.31
N LYS A 170 -8.04 3.20 -58.07
CA LYS A 170 -7.24 4.46 -58.03
C LYS A 170 -7.64 5.76 -57.25
N ALA A 171 -6.55 6.31 -56.66
CA ALA A 171 -6.11 7.72 -56.48
C ALA A 171 -6.62 8.50 -55.23
N LYS A 172 -5.81 9.01 -54.29
CA LYS A 172 -4.57 9.84 -54.24
C LYS A 172 -4.84 11.37 -54.20
N LYS A 173 -4.60 12.01 -53.05
CA LYS A 173 -4.08 13.40 -52.77
C LYS A 173 -4.37 13.74 -51.29
N THR A 174 -3.41 13.97 -50.37
CA THR A 174 -2.53 15.14 -50.15
C THR A 174 -3.18 16.51 -50.34
N VAL A 175 -3.38 17.27 -49.25
CA VAL A 175 -3.12 18.73 -49.20
C VAL A 175 -2.80 19.12 -47.74
N ALA A 176 -1.69 19.85 -47.55
CA ALA A 176 -1.35 20.62 -46.37
C ALA A 176 -1.87 22.06 -46.55
N VAL A 177 -2.31 22.73 -45.48
CA VAL A 177 -2.46 24.20 -45.48
C VAL A 177 -2.11 24.74 -44.09
N GLU A 178 -1.00 25.47 -44.03
CA GLU A 178 -0.72 26.51 -43.04
C GLU A 178 -1.56 27.77 -43.38
N SER A 179 -1.92 28.55 -42.36
CA SER A 179 -2.29 29.96 -42.54
C SER A 179 -2.00 30.77 -41.28
N SER A 180 -1.24 31.85 -41.49
CA SER A 180 -0.87 32.90 -40.55
C SER A 180 -1.49 34.22 -41.00
N SER A 181 -1.90 35.09 -40.05
CA SER A 181 -1.77 36.56 -40.04
C SER A 181 -2.55 37.11 -38.83
N ALA A 182 -1.94 37.73 -37.81
CA ALA A 182 -1.33 39.07 -37.73
C ALA A 182 -2.33 40.20 -37.46
N VAL A 183 -2.14 40.87 -36.31
CA VAL A 183 -2.45 42.29 -36.08
C VAL A 183 -1.46 42.80 -35.02
N VAL A 184 -0.90 43.99 -35.28
CA VAL A 184 0.28 44.60 -34.63
C VAL A 184 -0.04 45.97 -34.04
N SER A 185 0.74 46.32 -33.00
CA SER A 185 1.26 47.66 -32.65
C SER A 185 0.39 48.65 -31.84
N PRO A 186 0.96 49.71 -31.17
CA PRO A 186 2.39 50.09 -31.00
C PRO A 186 2.84 50.60 -29.58
N GLY A 187 4.17 50.80 -29.43
CA GLY A 187 4.85 51.86 -28.62
C GLY A 187 5.14 51.54 -27.13
N GLU A 188 6.25 51.89 -26.47
CA GLU A 188 7.36 52.81 -26.74
C GLU A 188 8.58 52.48 -25.83
N VAL A 189 9.72 53.07 -26.17
CA VAL A 189 11.09 52.83 -25.68
C VAL A 189 11.47 53.87 -24.61
N GLN A 190 12.13 53.48 -23.50
CA GLN A 190 13.31 54.25 -23.01
C GLN A 190 14.16 53.58 -21.93
N GLN A 191 15.47 53.55 -22.20
CA GLN A 191 16.56 53.43 -21.24
C GLN A 191 16.75 54.75 -20.48
N LYS A 192 17.17 54.69 -19.21
CA LYS A 192 18.23 55.56 -18.62
C LYS A 192 18.57 55.16 -17.18
N GLN A 193 19.87 54.97 -16.92
CA GLN A 193 20.49 55.01 -15.58
C GLN A 193 20.55 56.46 -15.05
N PRO A 194 20.68 56.65 -13.73
CA PRO A 194 21.97 57.14 -13.22
C PRO A 194 22.45 56.45 -11.91
N LYS A 195 23.75 56.58 -11.64
CA LYS A 195 24.51 56.01 -10.51
C LYS A 195 24.64 56.97 -9.31
N GLY A 196 24.57 56.40 -8.10
CA GLY A 196 25.38 56.71 -6.90
C GLY A 196 24.69 57.50 -5.76
N PRO A 197 25.12 57.38 -4.46
CA PRO A 197 26.24 56.62 -3.87
C PRO A 197 25.86 55.65 -2.71
N LYS A 198 26.83 54.81 -2.30
CA LYS A 198 26.78 53.80 -1.19
C LYS A 198 26.89 54.46 0.21
N PRO A 199 26.61 53.72 1.30
CA PRO A 199 27.70 53.06 2.01
C PRO A 199 27.42 51.59 2.40
N GLN A 200 28.52 50.86 2.64
CA GLN A 200 28.63 49.41 2.82
C GLN A 200 28.50 48.98 4.30
N LYS A 201 28.03 47.74 4.56
CA LYS A 201 28.80 46.59 5.10
C LYS A 201 27.92 45.62 5.93
N GLY A 202 28.06 44.31 5.65
CA GLY A 202 27.60 43.21 6.50
C GLY A 202 27.22 41.95 5.70
N PRO A 203 27.90 40.81 5.82
CA PRO A 203 27.61 39.60 5.05
C PRO A 203 26.64 38.68 5.80
N ALA A 204 25.53 38.28 5.16
CA ALA A 204 24.78 37.09 5.54
C ALA A 204 23.82 36.71 4.41
N GLY A 205 24.32 35.95 3.44
CA GLY A 205 23.47 35.25 2.49
C GLY A 205 22.70 34.15 3.21
N GLN A 206 21.49 34.44 3.66
CA GLN A 206 20.47 33.43 3.93
C GLN A 206 19.34 33.65 2.93
N GLN A 207 19.40 32.95 1.79
CA GLN A 207 18.23 32.76 0.95
C GLN A 207 17.20 32.00 1.79
N LYS A 208 16.19 32.70 2.32
CA LYS A 208 15.03 32.06 2.94
C LYS A 208 14.35 31.22 1.86
N GLN A 209 14.53 29.90 1.94
CA GLN A 209 13.80 28.93 1.14
C GLN A 209 12.29 29.21 1.26
N HIS A 210 11.65 29.54 0.15
CA HIS A 210 10.23 29.88 0.12
C HIS A 210 9.40 28.59 0.23
N LYS A 211 8.93 28.28 1.44
CA LYS A 211 8.02 27.14 1.68
C LYS A 211 6.60 27.52 1.27
N CYS A 212 5.97 26.65 0.49
CA CYS A 212 4.59 26.79 0.05
C CYS A 212 3.63 26.79 1.25
N LYS A 213 2.72 27.77 1.33
CA LYS A 213 1.75 27.87 2.44
C LYS A 213 0.63 26.84 2.38
N ILE A 214 0.46 26.16 1.25
CA ILE A 214 -0.60 25.16 1.04
C ILE A 214 -0.16 23.78 1.55
N CYS A 215 1.09 23.38 1.26
CA CYS A 215 1.59 22.04 1.59
C CYS A 215 2.93 22.00 2.36
N GLY A 216 3.63 23.12 2.51
CA GLY A 216 4.88 23.21 3.27
C GLY A 216 6.16 22.82 2.52
N HIS A 217 6.04 22.42 1.24
CA HIS A 217 7.17 22.03 0.38
C HIS A 217 7.73 23.22 -0.42
N GLU A 218 8.91 23.04 -1.04
CA GLU A 218 9.59 24.09 -1.81
C GLU A 218 8.99 24.22 -3.21
N HIS A 219 8.08 25.19 -3.39
CA HIS A 219 7.56 25.64 -4.68
C HIS A 219 6.72 26.92 -4.49
N LYS A 220 6.28 27.52 -5.61
CA LYS A 220 5.32 28.63 -5.62
C LYS A 220 3.91 28.11 -5.40
N GLU A 221 3.09 28.83 -4.63
CA GLU A 221 1.71 28.45 -4.29
C GLU A 221 0.85 28.13 -5.53
N ALA A 222 1.07 28.84 -6.64
CA ALA A 222 0.36 28.62 -7.90
C ALA A 222 0.61 27.24 -8.54
N GLU A 223 1.77 26.64 -8.27
CA GLU A 223 2.20 25.35 -8.82
C GLU A 223 1.92 24.19 -7.83
N CYS A 224 1.26 24.47 -6.70
CA CYS A 224 1.00 23.47 -5.69
C CYS A 224 -0.05 22.45 -6.17
N PRO A 225 0.26 21.13 -6.17
CA PRO A 225 -0.73 20.09 -6.50
C PRO A 225 -1.94 20.07 -5.56
N HIS A 226 -1.79 20.67 -4.38
CA HIS A 226 -2.77 20.66 -3.30
C HIS A 226 -3.55 21.99 -3.20
N LYS A 227 -3.51 22.85 -4.22
CA LYS A 227 -4.13 24.20 -4.19
C LYS A 227 -5.62 24.19 -3.83
N ASP A 228 -6.35 23.19 -4.27
CA ASP A 228 -7.79 23.01 -4.01
C ASP A 228 -8.07 22.00 -2.87
N ALA A 229 -7.02 21.50 -2.22
CA ALA A 229 -7.17 20.53 -1.13
C ALA A 229 -7.87 21.16 0.08
N SER A 230 -8.73 20.36 0.71
CA SER A 230 -9.39 20.71 1.97
C SER A 230 -8.63 20.09 3.13
N CYS A 231 -8.34 20.89 4.15
CA CYS A 231 -7.64 20.42 5.32
C CYS A 231 -8.49 19.40 6.09
N PHE A 232 -7.97 18.19 6.32
CA PHE A 232 -8.68 17.16 7.09
C PHE A 232 -8.95 17.53 8.56
N MET A 233 -8.17 18.46 9.13
CA MET A 233 -8.30 18.86 10.53
C MET A 233 -9.34 19.98 10.75
N CYS A 234 -9.35 21.00 9.89
CA CYS A 234 -10.23 22.17 10.04
C CYS A 234 -11.32 22.29 8.96
N ARG A 235 -11.30 21.39 7.97
CA ARG A 235 -12.23 21.34 6.81
C ARG A 235 -12.23 22.59 5.92
N LYS A 236 -11.26 23.51 6.06
CA LYS A 236 -11.10 24.70 5.19
C LYS A 236 -10.21 24.39 3.97
N LYS A 237 -10.52 25.02 2.82
CA LYS A 237 -9.77 24.89 1.55
C LYS A 237 -8.50 25.75 1.55
N GLY A 238 -7.52 25.36 0.75
CA GLY A 238 -6.29 26.13 0.50
C GLY A 238 -5.09 25.75 1.38
N HIS A 239 -5.18 24.66 2.16
CA HIS A 239 -4.03 24.08 2.86
C HIS A 239 -4.29 22.63 3.28
N ILE A 240 -3.23 21.86 3.54
CA ILE A 240 -3.31 20.49 4.06
C ILE A 240 -3.06 20.44 5.57
N ALA A 241 -3.41 19.31 6.20
CA ALA A 241 -3.28 19.09 7.64
C ALA A 241 -1.86 19.34 8.21
N SER A 242 -0.82 19.14 7.38
CA SER A 242 0.59 19.34 7.76
C SER A 242 0.93 20.79 8.11
N VAL A 243 0.31 21.77 7.43
CA VAL A 243 0.57 23.20 7.63
C VAL A 243 -0.62 23.92 8.29
N CYS A 244 -1.54 23.15 8.88
CA CYS A 244 -2.74 23.67 9.51
C CYS A 244 -2.43 24.40 10.82
N LYS A 245 -2.75 25.70 10.87
CA LYS A 245 -2.54 26.54 12.05
C LYS A 245 -3.44 26.18 13.24
N GLU A 246 -4.61 25.60 12.99
CA GLU A 246 -5.53 25.18 14.05
C GLU A 246 -4.99 23.96 14.82
N LYS A 247 -4.27 23.06 14.13
CA LYS A 247 -3.53 21.96 14.76
C LYS A 247 -2.42 22.48 15.69
N ALA A 248 -1.69 23.51 15.28
CA ALA A 248 -0.64 24.11 16.09
C ALA A 248 -1.18 24.80 17.37
N LYS A 249 -2.38 25.38 17.31
CA LYS A 249 -3.05 25.98 18.49
C LYS A 249 -3.58 24.93 19.47
N ALA A 250 -4.12 23.81 18.97
CA ALA A 250 -4.63 22.73 19.81
C ALA A 250 -3.52 22.05 20.65
N GLN A 251 -2.29 21.98 20.13
CA GLN A 251 -1.16 21.38 20.84
C GLN A 251 -0.59 22.26 21.98
N GLN A 252 -0.80 23.59 21.94
CA GLN A 252 -0.32 24.50 23.00
C GLN A 252 -1.24 24.58 24.23
N GLN A 253 -2.48 24.09 24.16
CA GLN A 253 -3.44 24.12 25.29
C GLN A 253 -3.40 22.86 26.17
N GLN A 254 -2.59 21.84 25.85
CA GLN A 254 -2.49 20.58 26.61
C GLN A 254 -1.27 20.49 27.55
N GLN A 255 -0.50 21.57 27.76
CA GLN A 255 0.65 21.60 28.68
C GLN A 255 0.40 22.48 29.92
N GLN A 256 -0.76 22.39 30.56
CA GLN A 256 -0.89 22.88 31.94
C GLN A 256 -0.65 21.72 32.92
N PRO A 257 0.36 21.80 33.81
CA PRO A 257 0.61 20.76 34.79
C PRO A 257 -0.52 20.73 35.83
N VAL A 258 -1.13 19.55 35.99
CA VAL A 258 -2.09 19.28 37.06
C VAL A 258 -1.34 19.29 38.39
N GLN A 259 -1.53 20.33 39.22
CA GLN A 259 -1.00 20.35 40.58
C GLN A 259 -1.82 19.40 41.46
N VAL A 260 -1.21 18.28 41.85
CA VAL A 260 -1.79 17.35 42.82
C VAL A 260 -1.41 17.84 44.22
N HIS A 261 -2.35 18.44 44.94
CA HIS A 261 -2.17 18.79 46.35
C HIS A 261 -2.28 17.50 47.19
N VAL A 262 -1.14 17.00 47.68
CA VAL A 262 -1.11 15.88 48.65
C VAL A 262 -1.22 16.47 50.05
N HIS A 263 -2.36 16.26 50.70
CA HIS A 263 -2.56 16.62 52.10
C HIS A 263 -1.96 15.52 52.99
N VAL A 264 -0.76 15.74 53.52
CA VAL A 264 -0.14 14.86 54.52
C VAL A 264 -0.67 15.28 55.89
N GLN A 265 -1.61 14.52 56.44
CA GLN A 265 -1.97 14.65 57.85
C GLN A 265 -0.88 14.00 58.71
N GLN A 266 -0.12 14.85 59.39
CA GLN A 266 0.81 14.44 60.44
C GLN A 266 -0.02 14.00 61.66
N ASN A 267 0.02 12.71 62.00
CA ASN A 267 -0.51 12.24 63.27
C ASN A 267 0.63 12.25 64.31
N THR A 268 0.70 13.33 65.08
CA THR A 268 1.56 13.45 66.26
C THR A 268 1.03 12.55 67.37
N GLY A 269 1.87 11.65 67.86
CA GLY A 269 1.52 10.70 68.93
C GLY A 269 1.28 11.34 70.29
N VAL A 270 0.53 10.62 71.14
CA VAL A 270 0.43 10.77 72.60
C VAL A 270 0.10 9.36 73.14
N LYS A 271 1.08 8.63 73.68
CA LYS A 271 1.48 8.45 75.10
C LYS A 271 0.60 7.48 75.91
N ASN A 272 1.35 6.60 76.59
CA ASN A 272 1.06 5.70 77.72
C ASN A 272 0.43 4.34 77.39
#